data_AF-A0A5P1E443-F1
#
_entry.id   AF-A0A5P1E443-F1
#
_cell.length_a   1.000
_cell.length_b   1.000
_cell.length_c   1.000
_cell.angle_alpha   90.00
_cell.angle_beta   90.00
_cell.angle_gamma   90.00
#
_symmetry.space_group_name_H-M   'P 1'
#
loop_
_entity.id
_entity.type
_entity.pdbx_description
1 polymer ?
#
loop_
_entity_poly.entity_id
_entity_poly.type
_entity_poly.pdbx_seq_one_letter_code
_entity_poly.pdbx_strand_id
1 'polypeptide(L)'
;MASSSVTYSFLLFTLLAIVPLSFQTCHKGKFIHIPLYLHRIIEGPEATTLTIINPGKIPYSFGTTRVNDHELRVGKDPKSKLVARLQGVSVESSLAKTRDILLLGNVVFVAGKYNNSIVSIYGRRSVPSYGKSVISIIAGTEKFLMAKGYIVRGMSYNCSSKATVSSFDIYIKPYCKKHLELEPEMEHGTTM
;
A
#
# COMPACT_ATOMS: atom_id res chain seq x y z
N MET A 1 41.44 -14.27 52.43
CA MET A 1 41.38 -13.16 51.44
C MET A 1 40.58 -13.68 50.27
N ALA A 2 39.29 -13.38 50.21
CA ALA A 2 38.39 -13.89 49.18
C ALA A 2 37.41 -12.79 48.78
N SER A 3 36.87 -12.91 47.58
CA SER A 3 35.70 -12.19 47.07
C SER A 3 35.93 -10.76 46.56
N SER A 4 36.13 -10.65 45.25
CA SER A 4 35.65 -9.48 44.47
C SER A 4 35.58 -9.72 42.95
N SER A 5 36.22 -10.77 42.42
CA SER A 5 36.31 -10.97 40.95
C SER A 5 35.09 -11.65 40.30
N VAL A 6 34.21 -12.30 41.05
CA VAL A 6 33.11 -13.11 40.48
C VAL A 6 31.82 -12.31 40.29
N THR A 7 31.68 -11.15 40.95
CA THR A 7 30.43 -10.37 40.92
C THR A 7 30.26 -9.53 39.65
N TYR A 8 31.35 -9.09 39.01
CA TYR A 8 31.26 -8.26 37.80
C TYR A 8 30.96 -9.06 36.52
N SER A 9 31.33 -10.34 36.47
CA SER A 9 31.07 -11.18 35.29
C SER A 9 29.59 -11.53 35.12
N PHE A 10 28.80 -11.54 36.19
CA PHE A 10 27.35 -11.76 36.13
C PHE A 10 26.56 -10.49 35.80
N LEU A 11 27.10 -9.30 36.10
CA LEU A 11 26.45 -8.02 35.80
C LEU A 11 26.53 -7.62 34.32
N LEU A 12 27.49 -8.15 33.57
CA LEU A 12 27.64 -7.83 32.14
C LEU A 12 26.78 -8.72 31.22
N PHE A 13 26.34 -9.90 31.69
CA PHE A 13 25.53 -10.82 30.89
C PHE A 13 24.02 -10.55 30.95
N THR A 14 23.53 -9.79 31.94
CA THR A 14 22.09 -9.47 32.05
C THR A 14 21.66 -8.28 31.21
N LEU A 15 22.60 -7.48 30.68
CA LEU A 15 22.27 -6.29 29.87
C LEU A 15 22.01 -6.59 28.37
N LEU A 16 22.24 -7.83 27.91
CA LEU A 16 22.05 -8.24 26.51
C LEU A 16 20.69 -8.92 26.22
N ALA A 17 19.84 -9.11 27.23
CA ALA A 17 18.63 -9.92 27.09
C ALA A 17 17.30 -9.15 27.05
N ILE A 18 17.29 -7.84 26.80
CA ILE A 18 16.04 -7.11 26.55
C ILE A 18 16.27 -6.05 25.46
N VAL A 19 16.56 -6.49 24.25
CA VAL A 19 16.00 -5.78 23.10
C VAL A 19 14.52 -6.17 23.13
N PRO A 20 13.57 -5.27 23.44
CA PRO A 20 12.19 -5.60 23.20
C PRO A 20 12.08 -5.75 21.69
N LEU A 21 12.12 -7.00 21.23
CA LEU A 21 11.55 -7.34 19.94
C LEU A 21 10.13 -6.80 20.06
N SER A 22 9.88 -5.67 19.41
CA SER A 22 8.58 -5.02 19.43
C SER A 22 7.64 -5.98 18.74
N PHE A 23 7.15 -6.97 19.49
CA PHE A 23 6.07 -7.85 19.13
C PHE A 23 4.88 -6.90 18.99
N GLN A 24 4.65 -6.47 17.76
CA GLN A 24 3.43 -5.81 17.37
C GLN A 24 2.30 -6.74 17.82
N THR A 25 1.67 -6.42 18.95
CA THR A 25 0.57 -7.23 19.49
C THR A 25 -0.53 -7.17 18.45
N CYS A 26 -0.68 -8.26 17.70
CA CYS A 26 -1.67 -8.34 16.65
C CYS A 26 -3.05 -8.36 17.32
N HIS A 27 -3.69 -7.19 17.37
CA HIS A 27 -5.07 -7.08 17.84
C HIS A 27 -5.94 -7.86 16.87
N LYS A 28 -6.40 -9.04 17.30
CA LYS A 28 -7.38 -9.85 16.57
C LYS A 28 -8.55 -8.95 16.15
N GLY A 29 -8.73 -8.77 14.84
CA GLY A 29 -9.99 -8.30 14.26
C GLY A 29 -10.14 -6.81 13.93
N LYS A 30 -9.18 -5.92 14.23
CA LYS A 30 -9.31 -4.50 13.85
C LYS A 30 -8.49 -4.17 12.59
N PHE A 31 -9.15 -3.57 11.60
CA PHE A 31 -8.48 -2.98 10.45
C PHE A 31 -7.64 -1.79 10.90
N ILE A 32 -6.44 -1.67 10.35
CA ILE A 32 -5.68 -0.42 10.31
C ILE A 32 -6.36 0.46 9.27
N HIS A 33 -6.93 1.58 9.71
CA HIS A 33 -7.49 2.60 8.81
C HIS A 33 -6.48 3.73 8.62
N ILE A 34 -6.21 4.08 7.36
CA ILE A 34 -5.34 5.18 6.98
C ILE A 34 -6.13 6.08 6.01
N PRO A 35 -6.72 7.18 6.48
CA PRO A 35 -7.42 8.12 5.62
C PRO A 35 -6.41 9.03 4.91
N LEU A 36 -6.44 9.02 3.59
CA LEU A 36 -5.60 9.86 2.73
C LEU A 36 -6.44 10.53 1.65
N TYR A 37 -5.79 11.42 0.90
CA TYR A 37 -6.34 12.08 -0.28
C TYR A 37 -5.42 11.80 -1.46
N LEU A 38 -6.00 11.29 -2.54
CA LEU A 38 -5.33 11.05 -3.81
C LEU A 38 -5.32 12.33 -4.63
N HIS A 39 -4.14 12.84 -4.93
CA HIS A 39 -3.90 14.01 -5.78
C HIS A 39 -3.42 13.54 -7.15
N ARG A 40 -4.11 14.00 -8.20
CA ARG A 40 -3.77 13.67 -9.59
C ARG A 40 -3.59 14.95 -10.38
N ILE A 41 -2.45 15.07 -11.04
CA ILE A 41 -2.17 16.07 -12.08
C ILE A 41 -2.45 15.39 -13.42
N ILE A 42 -3.38 15.95 -14.18
CA ILE A 42 -3.97 15.34 -15.39
C ILE A 42 -3.14 15.67 -16.64
N GLU A 43 -2.61 16.89 -16.72
CA GLU A 43 -1.94 17.40 -17.92
C GLU A 43 -0.81 18.39 -17.56
N GLY A 44 0.12 18.59 -18.48
CA GLY A 44 1.31 19.42 -18.31
C GLY A 44 2.59 18.61 -18.01
N PRO A 45 3.73 19.28 -17.83
CA PRO A 45 5.02 18.61 -17.59
C PRO A 45 5.05 17.80 -16.29
N GLU A 46 4.25 18.20 -15.29
CA GLU A 46 4.13 17.53 -14.00
C GLU A 46 2.99 16.49 -13.98
N ALA A 47 2.51 16.03 -15.14
CA ALA A 47 1.42 15.08 -15.21
C ALA A 47 1.78 13.77 -14.48
N THR A 48 0.90 13.36 -13.57
CA THR A 48 1.05 12.12 -12.76
C THR A 48 0.47 10.88 -13.43
N THR A 49 -0.02 11.02 -14.66
CA THR A 49 -0.54 9.96 -15.51
C THR A 49 0.02 10.13 -16.91
N LEU A 50 0.58 9.07 -17.48
CA LEU A 50 1.00 9.02 -18.88
C LEU A 50 0.24 7.92 -19.61
N THR A 51 -0.36 8.26 -20.75
CA THR A 51 -0.99 7.25 -21.63
C THR A 51 0.09 6.57 -22.45
N ILE A 52 0.24 5.26 -22.29
CA ILE A 52 1.27 4.44 -22.95
C ILE A 52 0.70 3.62 -24.11
N ILE A 53 -0.61 3.34 -24.11
CA ILE A 53 -1.32 2.72 -25.23
C ILE A 53 -2.59 3.51 -25.48
N ASN A 54 -2.76 3.98 -26.72
CA ASN A 54 -3.95 4.69 -27.17
C ASN A 54 -4.47 4.01 -28.45
N PRO A 55 -5.55 3.21 -28.37
CA PRO A 55 -6.12 2.52 -29.52
C PRO A 55 -6.95 3.45 -30.43
N GLY A 56 -6.96 4.76 -30.18
CA GLY A 56 -7.69 5.74 -30.97
C GLY A 56 -9.17 5.81 -30.58
N LYS A 57 -10.04 5.97 -31.58
CA LYS A 57 -11.49 6.16 -31.38
C LYS A 57 -12.19 4.81 -31.20
N ILE A 58 -12.05 4.21 -30.02
CA ILE A 58 -12.76 2.99 -29.62
C ILE A 58 -13.83 3.34 -28.57
N PRO A 59 -15.03 2.70 -28.59
CA PRO A 59 -16.03 2.88 -27.54
C PRO A 59 -15.46 2.73 -26.13
N TYR A 60 -15.87 3.62 -25.23
CA TYR A 60 -15.44 3.65 -23.82
C TYR A 60 -13.93 3.72 -23.62
N SER A 61 -13.17 4.10 -24.66
CA SER A 61 -11.71 4.12 -24.64
C SER A 61 -11.09 2.75 -24.36
N PHE A 62 -11.81 1.65 -24.66
CA PHE A 62 -11.38 0.28 -24.39
C PHE A 62 -9.95 0.03 -24.89
N GLY A 63 -9.11 -0.56 -24.04
CA GLY A 63 -7.70 -0.83 -24.29
C GLY A 63 -6.76 0.34 -24.00
N THR A 64 -7.28 1.54 -23.71
CA THR A 64 -6.42 2.67 -23.30
C THR A 64 -5.71 2.30 -22.01
N THR A 65 -4.38 2.34 -22.04
CA THR A 65 -3.51 1.94 -20.92
C THR A 65 -2.69 3.12 -20.47
N ARG A 66 -2.64 3.35 -19.15
CA ARG A 66 -1.93 4.47 -18.55
C ARG A 66 -1.06 4.00 -17.39
N VAL A 67 0.15 4.54 -17.30
CA VAL A 67 1.00 4.46 -16.09
C VAL A 67 0.67 5.63 -15.18
N ASN A 68 0.68 5.37 -13.88
CA ASN A 68 0.27 6.34 -12.86
C ASN A 68 1.33 6.41 -11.76
N ASP A 69 1.58 7.62 -11.28
CA ASP A 69 2.36 7.90 -10.09
C ASP A 69 1.74 9.07 -9.32
N HIS A 70 0.69 8.77 -8.57
CA HIS A 70 -0.13 9.77 -7.89
C HIS A 70 0.30 9.96 -6.45
N GLU A 71 0.13 11.17 -5.93
CA GLU A 71 0.43 11.48 -4.54
C GLU A 71 -0.74 11.13 -3.63
N LEU A 72 -0.42 10.56 -2.46
CA LEU A 72 -1.34 10.33 -1.37
C LEU A 72 -0.93 11.19 -0.17
N ARG A 73 -1.75 12.19 0.14
CA ARG A 73 -1.48 13.20 1.16
C ARG A 73 -2.49 13.13 2.31
N VAL A 74 -2.13 13.71 3.45
CA VAL A 74 -3.03 13.74 4.64
C VAL A 74 -4.25 14.64 4.46
N GLY A 75 -4.21 15.59 3.52
CA GLY A 75 -5.28 16.55 3.30
C GLY A 75 -5.55 16.83 1.82
N LYS A 76 -6.65 17.55 1.57
CA LYS A 76 -7.01 18.04 0.22
C LYS A 76 -6.10 19.15 -0.29
N ASP A 77 -5.40 19.84 0.61
CA ASP A 77 -4.43 20.87 0.25
C ASP A 77 -3.20 20.21 -0.41
N PRO A 78 -2.76 20.62 -1.61
CA PRO A 78 -1.55 20.11 -2.25
C PRO A 78 -0.28 20.34 -1.42
N LYS A 79 -0.26 21.31 -0.50
CA LYS A 79 0.85 21.55 0.45
C LYS A 79 0.79 20.63 1.66
N SER A 80 -0.29 19.89 1.87
CA SER A 80 -0.40 18.95 2.99
C SER A 80 0.63 17.82 2.86
N LYS A 81 1.03 17.23 3.99
CA LYS A 81 2.10 16.23 4.04
C LYS A 81 1.86 15.06 3.08
N LEU A 82 2.85 14.77 2.23
CA LEU A 82 2.94 13.54 1.44
C LEU A 82 3.24 12.35 2.35
N VAL A 83 2.46 11.27 2.20
CA VAL A 83 2.58 10.07 3.04
C VAL A 83 2.85 8.82 2.21
N ALA A 84 2.25 8.73 1.02
CA ALA A 84 2.43 7.61 0.13
C ALA A 84 2.31 8.04 -1.33
N ARG A 85 2.65 7.13 -2.24
CA ARG A 85 2.38 7.26 -3.68
C ARG A 85 1.54 6.08 -4.15
N LEU A 86 0.62 6.31 -5.07
CA LEU A 86 -0.10 5.28 -5.78
C LEU A 86 0.55 5.08 -7.16
N GLN A 87 1.27 3.98 -7.30
CA GLN A 87 2.08 3.67 -8.48
C GLN A 87 1.55 2.42 -9.18
N GLY A 88 1.35 2.48 -10.49
CA GLY A 88 0.92 1.30 -11.24
C GLY A 88 0.28 1.62 -12.59
N VAL A 89 -0.53 0.68 -13.07
CA VAL A 89 -1.15 0.73 -14.39
C VAL A 89 -2.67 0.76 -14.26
N SER A 90 -3.31 1.54 -15.11
CA SER A 90 -4.75 1.57 -15.28
C SER A 90 -5.14 1.29 -16.72
N VAL A 91 -6.11 0.39 -16.93
CA VAL A 91 -6.59 -0.01 -18.26
C VAL A 91 -8.09 0.18 -18.34
N GLU A 92 -8.57 0.89 -19.37
CA GLU A 92 -10.00 0.89 -19.71
C GLU A 92 -10.37 -0.51 -20.23
N SER A 93 -11.03 -1.33 -19.40
CA SER A 93 -11.12 -2.78 -19.61
C SER A 93 -12.56 -3.27 -19.78
N SER A 94 -13.51 -2.38 -20.07
CA SER A 94 -14.92 -2.71 -20.26
C SER A 94 -15.42 -2.25 -21.63
N LEU A 95 -16.13 -3.15 -22.30
CA LEU A 95 -16.93 -2.88 -23.50
C LEU A 95 -18.39 -2.54 -23.17
N ALA A 96 -18.82 -2.78 -21.92
CA ALA A 96 -20.15 -2.39 -21.45
C ALA A 96 -20.25 -0.86 -21.38
N LYS A 97 -21.47 -0.30 -21.31
CA LYS A 97 -21.78 1.14 -21.41
C LYS A 97 -21.11 2.07 -20.38
N THR A 98 -20.13 1.58 -19.63
CA THR A 98 -19.37 2.30 -18.61
C THR A 98 -17.87 2.30 -18.92
N ARG A 99 -17.23 3.46 -18.71
CA ARG A 99 -15.76 3.60 -18.72
C ARG A 99 -15.19 2.96 -17.45
N ASP A 100 -15.11 1.63 -17.42
CA ASP A 100 -14.55 0.93 -16.26
C ASP A 100 -13.07 0.70 -16.44
N ILE A 101 -12.35 0.95 -15.36
CA ILE A 101 -10.91 0.89 -15.30
C ILE A 101 -10.49 -0.28 -14.41
N LEU A 102 -9.69 -1.18 -14.95
CA LEU A 102 -8.88 -2.08 -14.16
C LEU A 102 -7.70 -1.30 -13.59
N LEU A 103 -7.47 -1.40 -12.28
CA LEU A 103 -6.30 -0.84 -11.60
C LEU A 103 -5.45 -1.96 -11.03
N LEU A 104 -4.16 -1.94 -11.38
CA LEU A 104 -3.12 -2.79 -10.80
C LEU A 104 -1.99 -1.89 -10.35
N GLY A 105 -1.60 -1.98 -9.08
CA GLY A 105 -0.53 -1.12 -8.58
C GLY A 105 -0.18 -1.34 -7.12
N ASN A 106 0.54 -0.39 -6.59
CA ASN A 106 1.09 -0.37 -5.24
C ASN A 106 0.80 0.99 -4.60
N VAL A 107 0.38 0.96 -3.34
CA VAL A 107 0.52 2.11 -2.45
C VAL A 107 1.87 1.99 -1.76
N VAL A 108 2.80 2.87 -2.13
CA VAL A 108 4.17 2.93 -1.62
C VAL A 108 4.24 4.00 -0.55
N PHE A 109 4.38 3.61 0.71
CA PHE A 109 4.49 4.56 1.81
C PHE A 109 5.89 5.17 1.87
N VAL A 110 5.96 6.51 1.91
CA VAL A 110 7.21 7.29 1.84
C VAL A 110 7.47 8.12 3.10
N ALA A 111 6.58 8.06 4.09
CA ALA A 111 6.74 8.78 5.35
C ALA A 111 5.99 8.13 6.52
N GLY A 112 6.36 8.54 7.73
CA GLY A 112 5.68 8.12 8.97
C GLY A 112 5.94 6.67 9.35
N LYS A 113 5.07 6.10 10.19
CA LYS A 113 5.26 4.75 10.77
C LYS A 113 5.29 3.60 9.77
N TYR A 114 4.83 3.82 8.54
CA TYR A 114 4.77 2.81 7.48
C TYR A 114 5.76 3.07 6.36
N ASN A 115 6.70 4.01 6.53
CA ASN A 115 7.71 4.30 5.51
C ASN A 115 8.38 3.02 4.98
N ASN A 116 8.63 2.97 3.67
CA ASN A 116 9.15 1.82 2.91
C ASN A 116 8.25 0.57 2.84
N SER A 117 7.09 0.57 3.50
CA SER A 117 6.12 -0.52 3.35
C SER A 117 5.28 -0.33 2.10
N ILE A 118 4.80 -1.43 1.52
CA ILE A 118 3.93 -1.42 0.34
C ILE A 118 2.65 -2.19 0.65
N VAL A 119 1.52 -1.73 0.11
CA VAL A 119 0.36 -2.59 -0.12
C VAL A 119 0.05 -2.66 -1.61
N SER A 120 -0.08 -3.88 -2.13
CA SER A 120 -0.39 -4.13 -3.54
C SER A 120 -1.90 -4.23 -3.74
N ILE A 121 -2.37 -3.61 -4.81
CA ILE A 121 -3.79 -3.39 -5.07
C ILE A 121 -4.20 -3.93 -6.43
N TYR A 122 -5.41 -4.47 -6.49
CA TYR A 122 -6.04 -4.95 -7.72
C TYR A 122 -7.55 -4.72 -7.65
N GLY A 123 -8.15 -4.18 -8.70
CA GLY A 123 -9.60 -4.09 -8.75
C GLY A 123 -10.17 -3.32 -9.93
N ARG A 124 -11.49 -3.43 -10.08
CA ARG A 124 -12.29 -2.71 -11.07
C ARG A 124 -12.83 -1.42 -10.45
N ARG A 125 -12.71 -0.33 -11.18
CA ARG A 125 -13.27 0.98 -10.84
C ARG A 125 -14.21 1.45 -11.95
N SER A 126 -15.49 1.59 -11.66
CA SER A 126 -16.44 2.19 -12.61
C SER A 126 -16.36 3.71 -12.55
N VAL A 127 -16.15 4.38 -13.69
CA VAL A 127 -16.12 5.86 -13.77
C VAL A 127 -17.51 6.51 -13.76
N PRO A 128 -18.58 5.97 -14.41
CA PRO A 128 -19.85 6.68 -14.51
C PRO A 128 -20.78 6.54 -13.30
N SER A 129 -20.43 5.76 -12.27
CA SER A 129 -21.26 5.63 -11.07
C SER A 129 -20.88 6.72 -10.07
N TYR A 130 -21.85 7.57 -9.70
CA TYR A 130 -21.77 8.58 -8.63
C TYR A 130 -21.58 7.97 -7.23
N GLY A 131 -20.54 7.16 -7.04
CA GLY A 131 -20.36 6.34 -5.85
C GLY A 131 -18.90 6.13 -5.44
N LYS A 132 -18.72 5.63 -4.22
CA LYS A 132 -17.43 5.17 -3.71
C LYS A 132 -17.02 3.91 -4.45
N SER A 133 -15.77 3.82 -4.90
CA SER A 133 -15.21 2.60 -5.49
C SER A 133 -14.42 1.81 -4.45
N VAL A 134 -14.52 0.48 -4.48
CA VAL A 134 -13.77 -0.40 -3.60
C VAL A 134 -12.71 -1.14 -4.41
N ILE A 135 -11.45 -1.06 -3.98
CA ILE A 135 -10.30 -1.72 -4.62
C ILE A 135 -9.68 -2.67 -3.59
N SER A 136 -9.37 -3.91 -4.00
CA SER A 136 -8.82 -4.91 -3.08
C SER A 136 -7.34 -4.66 -2.80
N ILE A 137 -6.94 -4.85 -1.54
CA ILE A 137 -5.54 -5.02 -1.15
C ILE A 137 -5.28 -6.53 -1.13
N ILE A 138 -4.40 -6.98 -2.02
CA ILE A 138 -4.15 -8.40 -2.26
C ILE A 138 -2.87 -8.91 -1.60
N ALA A 139 -1.94 -8.02 -1.28
CA ALA A 139 -0.67 -8.34 -0.64
C ALA A 139 -0.06 -7.07 -0.01
N GLY A 140 1.07 -7.25 0.68
CA GLY A 140 1.92 -6.15 1.12
C GLY A 140 3.33 -6.64 1.47
N THR A 141 4.22 -5.69 1.70
CA THR A 141 5.63 -5.90 2.07
C THR A 141 5.92 -5.28 3.43
N GLU A 142 7.08 -5.59 4.01
CA GLU A 142 7.54 -5.00 5.27
C GLU A 142 6.50 -5.12 6.39
N LYS A 143 6.04 -3.99 6.95
CA LYS A 143 5.04 -3.94 8.01
C LYS A 143 3.66 -4.45 7.58
N PHE A 144 3.45 -4.65 6.28
CA PHE A 144 2.22 -5.19 5.69
C PHE A 144 2.43 -6.55 5.02
N LEU A 145 3.47 -7.29 5.40
CA LEU A 145 3.69 -8.65 4.91
C LEU A 145 2.42 -9.50 5.09
N MET A 146 1.99 -10.15 4.00
CA MET A 146 0.76 -10.98 3.94
C MET A 146 -0.55 -10.26 4.28
N ALA A 147 -0.55 -8.92 4.31
CA ALA A 147 -1.75 -8.17 4.61
C ALA A 147 -2.81 -8.30 3.50
N LYS A 148 -4.07 -8.28 3.91
CA LYS A 148 -5.24 -8.23 3.02
C LYS A 148 -6.11 -7.05 3.42
N GLY A 149 -6.99 -6.59 2.54
CA GLY A 149 -7.89 -5.51 2.89
C GLY A 149 -8.55 -4.88 1.67
N TYR A 150 -8.93 -3.62 1.82
CA TYR A 150 -9.59 -2.88 0.75
C TYR A 150 -9.36 -1.39 0.90
N ILE A 151 -9.58 -0.67 -0.19
CA ILE A 151 -9.50 0.78 -0.28
C ILE A 151 -10.86 1.28 -0.72
N VAL A 152 -11.37 2.30 -0.04
CA VAL A 152 -12.56 3.03 -0.44
C VAL A 152 -12.12 4.37 -1.03
N ARG A 153 -12.31 4.54 -2.34
CA ARG A 153 -12.02 5.78 -3.06
C ARG A 153 -13.29 6.58 -3.27
N GLY A 154 -13.29 7.83 -2.82
CA GLY A 154 -14.41 8.75 -3.03
C GLY A 154 -14.45 9.36 -4.43
N MET A 155 -15.48 10.18 -4.66
CA MET A 155 -15.61 10.95 -5.89
C MET A 155 -14.44 11.94 -6.03
N SER A 156 -14.05 12.21 -7.28
CA SER A 156 -12.99 13.19 -7.57
C SER A 156 -13.57 14.58 -7.69
N TYR A 157 -12.89 15.56 -7.12
CA TYR A 157 -13.20 16.97 -7.19
C TYR A 157 -12.12 17.68 -8.00
N ASN A 158 -12.51 18.55 -8.92
CA ASN A 158 -11.55 19.39 -9.65
C ASN A 158 -11.07 20.51 -8.71
N CYS A 159 -9.77 20.58 -8.48
CA CYS A 159 -9.15 21.68 -7.74
C CYS A 159 -8.67 22.79 -8.70
N SER A 160 -8.39 22.42 -9.95
CA SER A 160 -8.11 23.32 -11.07
C SER A 160 -8.48 22.62 -12.38
N SER A 161 -8.26 23.26 -13.54
CA SER A 161 -8.41 22.60 -14.84
C SER A 161 -7.45 21.41 -15.02
N LYS A 162 -6.35 21.37 -14.26
CA LYS A 162 -5.26 20.40 -14.43
C LYS A 162 -5.17 19.38 -13.31
N ALA A 163 -5.91 19.55 -12.21
CA ALA A 163 -5.72 18.74 -11.00
C ALA A 163 -7.03 18.28 -10.37
N THR A 164 -7.04 17.04 -9.89
CA THR A 164 -8.15 16.46 -9.15
C THR A 164 -7.71 15.88 -7.81
N VAL A 165 -8.62 15.93 -6.84
CA VAL A 165 -8.45 15.33 -5.52
C VAL A 165 -9.63 14.42 -5.19
N SER A 166 -9.37 13.25 -4.61
CA SER A 166 -10.42 12.33 -4.11
C SER A 166 -10.03 11.73 -2.77
N SER A 167 -11.00 11.45 -1.89
CA SER A 167 -10.71 10.68 -0.67
C SER A 167 -10.22 9.28 -1.02
N PHE A 168 -9.33 8.75 -0.20
CA PHE A 168 -8.65 7.47 -0.40
C PHE A 168 -8.44 6.80 0.97
N ASP A 169 -9.45 6.05 1.42
CA ASP A 169 -9.46 5.40 2.72
C ASP A 169 -8.93 3.98 2.61
N ILE A 170 -7.78 3.73 3.24
CA ILE A 170 -7.09 2.44 3.17
C ILE A 170 -7.43 1.63 4.43
N TYR A 171 -8.00 0.45 4.28
CA TYR A 171 -8.31 -0.48 5.36
C TYR A 171 -7.47 -1.75 5.21
N ILE A 172 -6.48 -1.91 6.08
CA ILE A 172 -5.53 -3.02 6.06
C ILE A 172 -5.83 -3.95 7.24
N LYS A 173 -6.06 -5.23 6.95
CA LYS A 173 -6.07 -6.30 7.94
C LYS A 173 -4.64 -6.85 8.05
N PRO A 174 -3.91 -6.54 9.14
CA PRO A 174 -2.56 -7.05 9.32
C PRO A 174 -2.59 -8.57 9.50
N TYR A 175 -1.55 -9.24 9.00
CA TYR A 175 -1.37 -10.67 9.22
C TYR A 175 -0.85 -10.93 10.65
N CYS A 176 -1.56 -11.79 11.40
CA CYS A 176 -1.08 -12.24 12.71
C CYS A 176 -0.30 -13.54 12.55
N LYS A 177 1.02 -13.47 12.72
CA LYS A 177 1.92 -14.64 12.75
C LYS A 177 1.74 -15.43 14.05
N LYS A 178 0.64 -16.20 14.18
CA LYS A 178 0.48 -17.18 15.28
C LYS A 178 0.79 -18.62 14.89
N HIS A 179 0.96 -18.93 13.59
CA HIS A 179 1.12 -20.29 13.06
C HIS A 179 2.11 -20.31 11.89
N LEU A 180 3.34 -19.86 12.11
CA LEU A 180 4.45 -20.21 11.23
C LEU A 180 5.52 -20.82 12.13
N GLU A 181 5.26 -22.02 12.62
CA GLU A 181 6.35 -22.99 12.79
C GLU A 181 6.83 -23.26 11.37
N LEU A 182 8.01 -22.76 11.06
CA LEU A 182 8.71 -23.17 9.85
C LEU A 182 8.92 -24.67 10.03
N GLU A 183 8.41 -25.50 9.12
CA GLU A 183 8.89 -26.88 9.05
C GLU A 183 10.41 -26.82 8.91
N PRO A 184 11.16 -27.62 9.69
CA PRO A 184 12.61 -27.60 9.59
C PRO A 184 13.02 -27.89 8.15
N GLU A 185 14.00 -27.14 7.65
CA GLU A 185 14.60 -27.33 6.33
C GLU A 185 14.84 -28.82 6.10
N MET A 186 14.40 -29.35 4.96
CA MET A 186 14.76 -30.71 4.57
C MET A 186 16.28 -30.79 4.49
N GLU A 187 16.91 -31.36 5.51
CA GLU A 187 18.31 -31.72 5.50
C GLU A 187 18.51 -32.64 4.30
N HIS A 188 19.21 -32.15 3.29
CA HIS A 188 19.58 -32.94 2.12
C HIS A 188 20.62 -33.95 2.61
N GLY A 189 20.13 -35.12 3.01
CA GLY A 189 20.95 -36.26 3.42
C GLY A 189 21.92 -36.62 2.31
N THR A 190 23.15 -36.16 2.47
CA THR A 190 24.31 -36.64 1.72
C THR A 190 24.90 -37.78 2.55
N THR A 191 24.72 -39.03 2.12
CA THR A 191 25.70 -40.10 2.38
C THR A 191 25.52 -41.23 1.37
N MET A 192 26.60 -41.38 0.60
CA MET A 192 27.22 -42.54 -0.09
C MET A 192 26.41 -43.83 -0.31
#